data_AF-A0A1E5W7Q8-F1
#
_entry.id   AF-A0A1E5W7Q8-F1
#
_cell.length_a   1.000
_cell.length_b   1.000
_cell.length_c   1.000
_cell.angle_alpha   90.00
_cell.angle_beta   90.00
_cell.angle_gamma   90.00
#
_symmetry.space_group_name_H-M   'P 1'
#
loop_
_entity.id
_entity.type
_entity.pdbx_description
1 polymer ?
#
loop_
_entity_poly.entity_id
_entity_poly.type
_entity_poly.pdbx_seq_one_letter_code
_entity_poly.pdbx_strand_id
1 'polypeptide(L)'
;LQWQGKTLPTQTVDIYNYDLLQLVDFIWGHCMWGSKQCITLWHDLDSVSIEITSDERLLELLQLNLDKGVVCINAQIDDFEGPL
;
A
#
# COMPACT_ATOMS: atom_id res chain seq x y z
N LEU A 1 4.96 -11.71 -14.71
CA LEU A 1 4.21 -12.57 -13.76
C LEU A 1 3.33 -11.65 -12.91
N GLN A 2 2.17 -11.24 -13.43
CA GLN A 2 0.83 -11.74 -13.12
C GLN A 2 0.27 -11.41 -11.70
N TRP A 3 0.28 -10.13 -11.32
CA TRP A 3 -0.55 -9.62 -10.20
C TRP A 3 -1.40 -8.39 -10.57
N GLN A 4 -1.75 -8.22 -11.85
CA GLN A 4 -2.67 -7.14 -12.26
C GLN A 4 -4.09 -7.45 -11.75
N GLY A 5 -4.61 -6.64 -10.82
CA GLY A 5 -6.02 -6.62 -10.44
C GLY A 5 -6.45 -7.54 -9.29
N LYS A 6 -5.54 -8.00 -8.43
CA LYS A 6 -5.93 -8.75 -7.21
C LYS A 6 -6.28 -7.77 -6.07
N THR A 7 -7.51 -7.85 -5.59
CA THR A 7 -7.92 -7.19 -4.34
C THR A 7 -7.53 -8.07 -3.14
N LEU A 8 -6.83 -7.49 -2.16
CA LEU A 8 -6.52 -8.15 -0.90
C LEU A 8 -7.71 -8.04 0.09
N PRO A 9 -7.79 -8.91 1.11
CA PRO A 9 -8.78 -8.75 2.17
C PRO A 9 -8.69 -7.37 2.83
N THR A 10 -9.80 -6.85 3.34
CA THR A 10 -9.79 -5.61 4.13
C THR A 10 -9.08 -5.85 5.47
N GLN A 11 -8.21 -4.92 5.86
CA GLN A 11 -7.55 -4.91 7.16
C GLN A 11 -8.14 -3.81 8.03
N THR A 12 -8.49 -4.13 9.27
CA THR A 12 -8.83 -3.13 10.30
C THR A 12 -7.55 -2.72 11.02
N VAL A 13 -7.32 -1.41 11.15
CA VAL A 13 -6.11 -0.85 11.73
C VAL A 13 -6.45 0.20 12.78
N ASP A 14 -5.56 0.36 13.76
CA ASP A 14 -5.55 1.56 14.61
C ASP A 14 -4.69 2.61 13.93
N ILE A 15 -5.31 3.67 13.43
CA ILE A 15 -4.64 4.66 12.58
C ILE A 15 -3.46 5.36 13.25
N TYR A 16 -3.40 5.41 14.59
CA TYR A 16 -2.32 6.08 15.32
C TYR A 16 -1.14 5.15 15.62
N ASN A 17 -1.29 3.86 15.38
CA ASN A 17 -0.29 2.82 15.61
C ASN A 17 -0.06 1.98 14.33
N TYR A 18 -0.37 2.55 13.16
CA TYR A 18 -0.26 1.90 11.87
C TYR A 18 0.73 2.64 10.96
N ASP A 19 1.82 1.97 10.60
CA ASP A 19 2.90 2.52 9.77
C ASP A 19 3.03 1.83 8.40
N LEU A 20 3.91 2.36 7.54
CA LEU A 20 4.16 1.81 6.21
C LEU A 20 4.73 0.39 6.26
N LEU A 21 5.55 0.07 7.26
CA LEU A 21 6.15 -1.26 7.36
C LEU A 21 5.06 -2.30 7.62
N GLN A 22 4.12 -2.02 8.52
CA GLN A 22 2.98 -2.90 8.78
C GLN A 22 2.07 -3.06 7.56
N LEU A 23 1.90 -2.01 6.75
CA LEU A 23 1.19 -2.09 5.47
C LEU A 23 1.93 -2.98 4.46
N VAL A 24 3.24 -2.82 4.33
CA VAL A 24 4.05 -3.66 3.46
C VAL A 24 4.05 -5.11 3.94
N ASP A 25 4.18 -5.35 5.24
CA ASP A 25 4.12 -6.70 5.85
C ASP A 25 2.77 -7.36 5.61
N PHE A 26 1.68 -6.61 5.69
CA PHE A 26 0.34 -7.10 5.35
C PHE A 26 0.26 -7.55 3.89
N ILE A 27 0.72 -6.72 2.95
CA ILE A 27 0.72 -7.05 1.52
C ILE A 27 1.66 -8.23 1.24
N TRP A 28 2.82 -8.28 1.91
CA TRP A 28 3.78 -9.38 1.84
C TRP A 28 3.15 -10.70 2.25
N GLY A 29 2.34 -10.73 3.32
CA GLY A 29 1.62 -11.92 3.77
C GLY A 29 0.62 -12.48 2.76
N HIS A 30 0.21 -11.69 1.76
CA HIS A 30 -0.85 -12.05 0.79
C HIS A 30 -0.37 -12.22 -0.66
N CYS A 31 0.89 -11.90 -0.94
CA CYS A 31 1.48 -11.96 -2.28
C CYS A 31 2.79 -12.77 -2.22
N MET A 32 3.20 -13.40 -3.32
CA MET A 32 4.51 -14.03 -3.42
C MET A 32 5.49 -13.02 -4.00
N TRP A 33 6.56 -12.73 -3.27
CA TRP A 33 7.56 -11.74 -3.66
C TRP A 33 8.94 -12.37 -3.81
N GLY A 34 9.75 -11.83 -4.72
CA GLY A 34 11.16 -12.18 -4.91
C GLY A 34 12.10 -11.25 -4.13
N SER A 35 13.36 -11.65 -3.98
CA SER A 35 14.39 -10.86 -3.27
C SER A 35 14.84 -9.59 -4.00
N LYS A 36 14.31 -9.34 -5.21
CA LYS A 36 14.61 -8.19 -6.07
C LYS A 36 13.31 -7.53 -6.52
N GLN A 37 12.50 -7.08 -5.58
CA GLN A 37 11.26 -6.41 -5.88
C GLN A 37 11.12 -5.15 -5.04
N CYS A 38 10.56 -4.12 -5.64
CA CYS A 38 10.15 -2.91 -4.95
C CYS A 38 8.64 -2.78 -4.99
N ILE A 39 8.07 -2.18 -3.96
CA ILE A 39 6.66 -1.83 -3.90
C ILE A 39 6.48 -0.33 -3.96
N THR A 40 5.53 0.10 -4.77
CA THR A 40 5.05 1.48 -4.81
C THR A 40 3.58 1.48 -4.40
N LEU A 41 3.24 2.35 -3.46
CA LEU A 41 1.92 2.45 -2.86
C LEU A 41 1.24 3.75 -3.30
N TRP A 42 -0.03 3.66 -3.69
CA TRP A 42 -0.81 4.79 -4.20
C TRP A 42 -2.16 4.86 -3.53
N HIS A 43 -2.60 6.06 -3.16
CA HIS A 43 -4.00 6.30 -2.82
C HIS A 43 -4.87 6.18 -4.08
N ASP A 44 -5.89 5.33 -4.00
CA ASP A 44 -6.86 5.14 -5.08
C ASP A 44 -7.91 6.25 -5.08
N LEU A 45 -7.67 7.29 -5.88
CA LEU A 45 -8.61 8.40 -6.12
C LEU A 45 -9.01 8.41 -7.60
N ASP A 46 -10.27 8.75 -7.86
CA ASP A 46 -10.87 8.73 -9.22
C ASP A 46 -10.10 9.53 -10.28
N SER A 47 -9.33 10.55 -9.89
CA SER A 47 -8.68 11.49 -10.83
C SER A 47 -7.20 11.79 -10.58
N VAL A 48 -6.62 11.40 -9.44
CA VAL A 48 -5.22 11.71 -9.09
C VAL A 48 -4.61 10.58 -8.27
N SER A 49 -3.59 9.90 -8.78
CA SER A 49 -2.81 8.96 -7.96
C SER A 49 -1.82 9.74 -7.09
N ILE A 50 -1.94 9.62 -5.77
CA ILE A 50 -0.98 10.20 -4.82
C ILE A 50 -0.15 9.06 -4.24
N GLU A 51 1.17 9.14 -4.40
CA GLU A 51 2.11 8.16 -3.86
C GLU A 51 2.22 8.29 -2.34
N ILE A 52 2.26 7.14 -1.65
CA ILE A 52 2.43 7.07 -0.20
C ILE A 52 3.90 6.74 0.09
N THR A 53 4.70 7.78 0.31
CA THR A 53 6.15 7.67 0.45
C THR A 53 6.66 7.78 1.89
N SER A 54 5.79 8.09 2.85
CA SER A 54 6.13 8.19 4.27
C SER A 54 4.96 7.82 5.19
N ASP A 55 5.28 7.54 6.46
CA ASP A 55 4.28 7.25 7.49
C ASP A 55 3.34 8.43 7.71
N GLU A 56 3.84 9.66 7.63
CA GLU A 56 3.01 10.86 7.74
C GLU A 56 2.00 10.95 6.60
N ARG A 57 2.40 10.61 5.37
CA ARG A 57 1.48 10.57 4.23
C ARG A 57 0.44 9.47 4.38
N LEU A 58 0.82 8.31 4.90
CA LEU A 58 -0.13 7.24 5.22
C LEU A 58 -1.13 7.70 6.29
N LEU A 59 -0.65 8.33 7.37
CA LEU A 59 -1.51 8.82 8.44
C LEU A 59 -2.48 9.91 7.95
N GLU A 60 -1.99 10.90 7.20
CA GLU A 60 -2.82 11.93 6.57
C GLU A 60 -3.93 11.30 5.73
N LEU A 61 -3.57 10.29 4.92
CA LEU A 61 -4.51 9.56 4.09
C LEU A 61 -5.59 8.83 4.91
N LEU A 62 -5.20 8.13 5.99
CA LEU A 62 -6.13 7.44 6.88
C LEU A 62 -7.08 8.42 7.57
N GLN A 63 -6.57 9.55 8.04
CA GLN A 63 -7.37 10.59 8.69
C GLN A 63 -8.39 11.23 7.74
N LEU A 64 -7.99 11.50 6.50
CA LEU A 64 -8.85 12.08 5.47
C LEU A 64 -10.02 11.17 5.05
N ASN A 65 -9.97 9.88 5.36
CA ASN A 65 -11.02 8.91 5.01
C ASN A 65 -11.75 8.33 6.24
N LEU A 66 -11.59 8.94 7.43
CA LEU A 66 -12.28 8.51 8.65
C LEU A 66 -13.81 8.56 8.53
N ASP A 67 -14.34 9.54 7.80
CA ASP A 67 -15.77 9.70 7.54
C ASP A 67 -16.33 8.58 6.64
N LYS A 68 -15.56 8.14 5.66
CA LYS A 68 -15.90 7.01 4.77
C LYS A 68 -15.73 5.66 5.47
N GLY A 69 -14.87 5.59 6.48
CA GLY A 69 -14.56 4.37 7.23
C GLY A 69 -13.74 3.33 6.46
N VAL A 70 -13.32 3.64 5.23
CA VAL A 70 -12.51 2.77 4.38
C VAL A 70 -11.61 3.62 3.48
N VAL A 71 -10.39 3.13 3.25
CA VAL A 71 -9.46 3.68 2.27
C VAL A 71 -9.05 2.57 1.30
N CYS A 72 -8.92 2.93 0.03
CA CYS A 72 -8.39 2.04 -1.00
C CYS A 72 -6.95 2.43 -1.32
N ILE A 73 -6.03 1.47 -1.23
CA ILE A 73 -4.61 1.65 -1.54
C ILE A 73 -4.26 0.66 -2.65
N ASN A 74 -3.70 1.18 -3.74
CA ASN A 74 -3.17 0.39 -4.83
C ASN A 74 -1.68 0.10 -4.55
N ALA A 75 -1.32 -1.16 -4.61
CA ALA A 75 0.06 -1.63 -4.50
C ALA A 75 0.54 -2.10 -5.87
N GLN A 76 1.67 -1.57 -6.31
CA GLN A 76 2.39 -2.03 -7.48
C GLN A 76 3.70 -2.67 -7.03
N ILE A 77 3.93 -3.93 -7.43
CA ILE A 77 5.16 -4.66 -7.13
C ILE A 77 5.87 -4.90 -8.44
N ASP A 78 7.07 -4.32 -8.57
CA ASP A 78 7.89 -4.40 -9.78
C ASP A 78 9.23 -5.08 -9.46
N ASP A 79 9.81 -5.74 -10.46
CA ASP A 79 11.16 -6.29 -10.34
C ASP A 79 12.18 -5.15 -10.32
N PHE A 80 13.11 -5.18 -9.35
CA PHE A 80 14.17 -4.20 -9.24
C PHE A 80 15.32 -4.56 -10.18
N GLU A 81 15.43 -3.83 -11.29
CA GLU A 81 16.46 -4.07 -12.32
C GLU A 81 17.86 -3.53 -11.97
N GLY A 82 18.02 -2.85 -10.83
CA GLY A 82 19.30 -2.29 -10.39
C GLY A 82 20.29 -3.32 -9.81
N PRO A 83 21.58 -2.92 -9.64
CA PRO A 83 22.52 -3.67 -8.81
C PRO A 83 22.03 -3.69 -7.35
N LEU A 84 22.22 -4.81 -6.65
CA LEU A 84 21.93 -4.96 -5.22
C LEU A 84 22.99 -4.27 -4.36
#